data_AF-A0A918Q7N5-F1
#
_entry.id   AF-A0A918Q7N5-F1
#
_cell.length_a   1.000
_cell.length_b   1.000
_cell.length_c   1.000
_cell.angle_alpha   90.00
_cell.angle_beta   90.00
_cell.angle_gamma   90.00
#
_symmetry.space_group_name_H-M   'P 1'
#
loop_
_entity.id
_entity.type
_entity.pdbx_description
1 polymer ?
#
loop_
_entity_poly.entity_id
_entity_poly.type
_entity_poly.pdbx_seq_one_letter_code
_entity_poly.pdbx_strand_id
1 'polypeptide(L)'
;MLQLRQPVFPWMVTSLIGAMVLHGCVWFFARLLAPQGADAVVETQRQIGLGFFWMVGALALWSLKVPKSRLKAVMMGLTCAGLIGLLGSALAFGQFLLHHKVPATSHNLIPFAGFSLLMVVAQLVLAIPASIILQQIALKRSPPDTAVPHA
;
A
#
# COMPACT_ATOMS: atom_id res chain seq x y z
N MET A 1 -28.63 -8.15 4.62
CA MET A 1 -27.91 -7.50 5.74
C MET A 1 -26.57 -6.96 5.23
N LEU A 2 -26.41 -5.64 5.18
CA LEU A 2 -25.11 -5.00 4.94
C LEU A 2 -24.22 -5.25 6.15
N GLN A 3 -23.38 -6.30 6.09
CA GLN A 3 -22.36 -6.52 7.12
C GLN A 3 -21.34 -5.38 7.03
N LEU A 4 -21.32 -4.52 8.05
CA LEU A 4 -20.35 -3.43 8.16
C LEU A 4 -18.94 -4.05 8.17
N ARG A 5 -18.16 -3.84 7.09
CA ARG A 5 -16.81 -4.41 6.98
C ARG A 5 -15.92 -3.82 8.08
N GLN A 6 -15.21 -4.69 8.79
CA GLN A 6 -14.30 -4.31 9.87
C GLN A 6 -12.84 -4.35 9.36
N PRO A 7 -11.94 -3.44 9.80
CA PRO A 7 -12.17 -2.34 10.76
C PRO A 7 -13.15 -1.30 10.21
N VAL A 8 -13.95 -0.68 11.09
CA VAL A 8 -14.92 0.36 10.71
C VAL A 8 -14.23 1.45 9.87
N PHE A 9 -14.91 1.97 8.85
CA PHE A 9 -14.38 2.98 7.92
C PHE A 9 -13.52 4.09 8.57
N PRO A 10 -13.93 4.70 9.72
CA PRO A 10 -13.11 5.72 10.37
C PRO A 10 -11.71 5.24 10.78
N TRP A 11 -11.57 4.01 11.28
CA TRP A 11 -10.28 3.45 11.68
C TRP A 11 -9.38 3.21 10.47
N MET A 12 -9.95 2.76 9.35
CA MET A 12 -9.21 2.62 8.10
C MET A 12 -8.71 3.98 7.61
N VAL A 13 -9.57 5.00 7.61
CA VAL A 13 -9.22 6.37 7.21
C VAL A 13 -8.10 6.93 8.09
N THR A 14 -8.21 6.84 9.42
CA THR A 14 -7.17 7.31 10.35
C THR A 14 -5.85 6.57 10.13
N SER A 15 -5.89 5.27 9.88
CA SER A 15 -4.68 4.47 9.61
C SER A 15 -4.00 4.90 8.31
N LEU A 16 -4.79 5.19 7.28
CA LEU A 16 -4.28 5.69 5.99
C LEU A 16 -3.70 7.10 6.11
N ILE A 17 -4.33 7.98 6.89
CA ILE A 17 -3.79 9.32 7.19
C ILE A 17 -2.46 9.19 7.94
N GLY A 18 -2.40 8.35 8.98
CA GLY A 18 -1.17 8.09 9.74
C GLY A 18 -0.05 7.54 8.85
N ALA A 19 -0.37 6.58 7.97
CA ALA A 19 0.57 6.06 6.99
C ALA A 19 1.04 7.15 6.01
N MET A 20 0.15 8.05 5.59
CA MET A 20 0.49 9.16 4.69
C MET A 20 1.46 10.15 5.34
N VAL A 21 1.18 10.52 6.60
CA VAL A 21 2.04 11.43 7.37
C VAL A 21 3.42 10.80 7.57
N LEU A 22 3.47 9.53 8.00
CA LEU A 22 4.73 8.83 8.18
C LEU A 22 5.52 8.71 6.86
N HIS A 23 4.83 8.40 5.76
CA HIS A 23 5.44 8.34 4.43
C HIS A 23 6.04 9.69 4.01
N GLY A 24 5.29 10.78 4.18
CA GLY A 24 5.75 12.13 3.93
C GLY A 24 6.97 12.50 4.80
N CYS A 25 6.94 12.21 6.10
CA CYS A 25 8.06 12.46 7.00
C CYS A 25 9.32 11.69 6.58
N VAL A 26 9.21 10.40 6.26
CA VAL A 26 10.34 9.58 5.83
C VAL A 26 11.00 10.17 4.58
N TRP A 27 10.20 10.55 3.57
CA TRP A 27 10.73 11.15 2.35
C TRP A 27 11.30 12.55 2.57
N PHE A 28 10.68 13.36 3.42
CA PHE A 28 11.19 14.68 3.79
C PHE A 28 12.58 14.58 4.42
N PHE A 29 12.74 13.73 5.43
CA PHE A 29 14.03 13.52 6.09
C PHE A 29 15.05 12.85 5.16
N ALA A 30 14.64 11.86 4.36
CA ALA A 30 15.52 11.26 3.37
C ALA A 30 16.05 12.29 2.38
N ARG A 31 15.22 13.28 2.00
CA ARG A 31 15.64 14.35 1.08
C ARG A 31 16.49 15.41 1.75
N LEU A 32 16.21 15.77 3.00
CA LEU A 32 17.09 16.67 3.78
C LEU A 32 18.50 16.12 3.93
N LEU A 33 18.64 14.79 4.04
CA LEU A 33 19.92 14.11 4.19
C LEU A 33 20.58 13.78 2.85
N ALA A 34 19.91 14.06 1.72
CA ALA A 34 20.44 13.76 0.40
C ALA A 34 21.48 14.82 -0.02
N PRO A 35 22.67 14.43 -0.53
CA PRO A 35 23.73 15.37 -0.92
C PRO A 35 23.37 16.35 -2.04
N GLN A 36 22.25 16.13 -2.73
CA GLN A 36 21.93 16.73 -4.03
C GLN A 36 20.96 17.93 -3.95
N GLY A 37 20.62 18.41 -2.75
CA GLY A 37 20.02 19.73 -2.55
C GLY A 37 18.69 20.05 -3.27
N ALA A 38 17.93 19.08 -3.79
CA ALA A 38 16.59 19.43 -4.30
C ALA A 38 15.65 19.68 -3.12
N ASP A 39 14.77 20.67 -3.31
CA ASP A 39 13.81 21.14 -2.33
C ASP A 39 13.02 19.97 -1.70
N ALA A 40 13.31 19.72 -0.42
CA ALA A 40 12.69 18.64 0.34
C ALA A 40 11.17 18.79 0.44
N VAL A 41 10.67 20.03 0.42
CA VAL A 41 9.23 20.32 0.44
C VAL A 41 8.58 19.88 -0.86
N VAL A 42 9.16 20.23 -2.00
CA VAL A 42 8.63 19.88 -3.33
C VAL A 42 8.64 18.37 -3.53
N GLU A 43 9.71 17.68 -3.15
CA GLU A 43 9.77 16.22 -3.25
C GLU A 43 8.77 15.55 -2.30
N THR A 44 8.60 16.08 -1.08
CA THR A 44 7.60 15.55 -0.13
C THR A 44 6.18 15.71 -0.65
N GLN A 45 5.85 16.86 -1.25
CA GLN A 45 4.55 17.07 -1.89
C GLN A 45 4.31 16.06 -3.02
N ARG A 46 5.33 15.81 -3.85
CA ARG A 46 5.27 14.81 -4.91
C ARG A 46 5.01 13.40 -4.36
N GLN A 47 5.69 13.03 -3.29
CA GLN A 47 5.55 11.71 -2.64
C GLN A 47 4.21 11.56 -1.92
N ILE A 48 3.66 12.62 -1.31
CA ILE A 48 2.30 12.62 -0.76
C ILE A 48 1.26 12.47 -1.87
N GLY A 49 1.44 13.17 -3.00
CA GLY A 49 0.60 13.03 -4.19
C GLY A 49 0.56 11.58 -4.69
N LEU A 50 1.73 10.95 -4.81
CA LEU A 50 1.84 9.53 -5.14
C LEU A 50 1.18 8.66 -4.06
N GLY A 51 1.39 8.99 -2.78
CA GLY A 51 0.77 8.35 -1.62
C GLY A 51 -0.74 8.25 -1.71
N PHE A 52 -1.44 9.30 -2.16
CA PHE A 52 -2.89 9.28 -2.31
C PHE A 52 -3.38 8.20 -3.28
N PHE A 53 -2.63 7.93 -4.34
CA PHE A 53 -2.93 6.82 -5.25
C PHE A 53 -2.94 5.47 -4.52
N TRP A 54 -1.94 5.24 -3.66
CA TRP A 54 -1.87 4.03 -2.83
C TRP A 54 -3.01 3.95 -1.81
N MET A 55 -3.43 5.08 -1.23
CA MET A 55 -4.59 5.12 -0.33
C MET A 55 -5.88 4.71 -1.02
N VAL A 56 -6.15 5.22 -2.24
CA VAL A 56 -7.33 4.84 -3.02
C VAL A 56 -7.30 3.34 -3.34
N GLY A 57 -6.15 2.81 -3.74
CA GLY A 57 -5.94 1.37 -3.92
C GLY A 57 -6.24 0.57 -2.66
N ALA A 58 -5.68 0.97 -1.52
CA ALA A 58 -5.92 0.31 -0.23
C ALA A 58 -7.39 0.35 0.20
N LEU A 59 -8.10 1.45 -0.04
CA LEU A 59 -9.54 1.57 0.23
C LEU A 59 -10.37 0.66 -0.70
N ALA A 60 -10.04 0.61 -1.98
CA ALA A 60 -10.70 -0.28 -2.94
C ALA A 60 -10.51 -1.76 -2.53
N LEU A 61 -9.32 -2.13 -2.09
CA LEU A 61 -9.06 -3.49 -1.57
C LEU A 61 -9.77 -3.75 -0.23
N TRP A 62 -9.86 -2.72 0.61
CA TRP A 62 -10.70 -2.72 1.81
C TRP A 62 -12.21 -2.74 1.50
N SER A 63 -12.64 -2.73 0.24
CA SER A 63 -14.04 -3.03 -0.13
C SER A 63 -14.34 -4.49 -0.49
N LEU A 64 -13.30 -5.32 -0.73
CA LEU A 64 -13.44 -6.75 -1.07
C LEU A 64 -14.04 -7.59 0.07
N LYS A 65 -14.08 -8.93 0.02
CA LYS A 65 -14.51 -9.77 1.17
C LYS A 65 -13.29 -10.45 1.79
N VAL A 66 -13.17 -10.46 3.12
CA VAL A 66 -12.02 -11.10 3.79
C VAL A 66 -12.15 -12.63 3.68
N PRO A 67 -11.11 -13.36 3.24
CA PRO A 67 -11.16 -14.81 3.16
C PRO A 67 -11.12 -15.47 4.55
N LYS A 68 -11.93 -16.52 4.74
CA LYS A 68 -11.91 -17.31 6.00
C LYS A 68 -10.66 -18.18 6.15
N SER A 69 -9.97 -18.54 5.05
CA SER A 69 -8.78 -19.39 5.04
C SER A 69 -7.49 -18.56 5.02
N ARG A 70 -6.50 -18.92 5.86
CA ARG A 70 -5.22 -18.18 6.00
C ARG A 70 -4.45 -18.06 4.70
N LEU A 71 -4.34 -19.16 3.98
CA LEU A 71 -3.70 -19.18 2.68
C LEU A 71 -4.38 -18.21 1.70
N LYS A 72 -5.72 -18.21 1.65
CA LYS A 72 -6.46 -17.30 0.75
C LYS A 72 -6.27 -15.83 1.12
N ALA A 73 -6.21 -15.50 2.42
CA ALA A 73 -5.96 -14.13 2.87
C ALA A 73 -4.54 -13.65 2.50
N VAL A 74 -3.52 -14.49 2.71
CA VAL A 74 -2.14 -14.18 2.33
C VAL A 74 -2.03 -14.04 0.80
N MET A 75 -2.58 -14.98 0.02
CA MET A 75 -2.55 -14.90 -1.44
C MET A 75 -3.26 -13.63 -1.95
N MET A 76 -4.42 -13.29 -1.38
CA MET A 76 -5.11 -12.06 -1.72
C MET A 76 -4.26 -10.83 -1.39
N GLY A 77 -3.63 -10.77 -0.22
CA GLY A 77 -2.74 -9.67 0.18
C GLY A 77 -1.51 -9.54 -0.71
N LEU A 78 -0.88 -10.67 -1.09
CA LEU A 78 0.25 -10.70 -2.01
C LEU A 78 -0.14 -10.21 -3.40
N THR A 79 -1.24 -10.71 -3.96
CA THR A 79 -1.75 -10.25 -5.27
C THR A 79 -2.03 -8.76 -5.25
N CYS A 80 -2.65 -8.27 -4.17
CA CYS A 80 -2.94 -6.87 -3.98
C CYS A 80 -1.67 -6.00 -3.93
N ALA A 81 -0.72 -6.36 -3.05
CA ALA A 81 0.54 -5.63 -2.92
C ALA A 81 1.36 -5.67 -4.21
N GLY A 82 1.38 -6.81 -4.90
CA GLY A 82 2.03 -6.94 -6.21
C GLY A 82 1.40 -6.04 -7.27
N LEU A 83 0.07 -6.05 -7.40
CA LEU A 83 -0.63 -5.23 -8.39
C LEU A 83 -0.42 -3.73 -8.15
N ILE A 84 -0.60 -3.26 -6.92
CA ILE A 84 -0.41 -1.84 -6.63
C ILE A 84 1.09 -1.48 -6.77
N GLY A 85 1.98 -2.35 -6.29
CA GLY A 85 3.44 -2.24 -6.47
C GLY A 85 3.87 -2.01 -7.92
N LEU A 86 3.38 -2.86 -8.81
CA LEU A 86 3.65 -2.79 -10.25
C LEU A 86 3.05 -1.54 -10.89
N LEU A 87 1.80 -1.23 -10.57
CA LEU A 87 1.11 -0.06 -11.13
C LEU A 87 1.79 1.24 -10.71
N GLY A 88 2.19 1.35 -9.44
CA GLY A 88 2.96 2.49 -8.94
C GLY A 88 4.34 2.59 -9.56
N SER A 89 5.02 1.46 -9.80
CA SER A 89 6.31 1.44 -10.51
C SER A 89 6.15 1.91 -11.96
N ALA A 90 5.08 1.52 -12.66
CA ALA A 90 4.78 1.97 -14.02
C ALA A 90 4.49 3.48 -14.07
N LEU A 91 3.74 4.01 -13.10
CA LEU A 91 3.48 5.45 -13.01
C LEU A 91 4.75 6.24 -12.70
N ALA A 92 5.57 5.76 -11.76
CA ALA A 92 6.86 6.37 -11.45
C ALA A 92 7.79 6.35 -12.68
N PHE A 93 7.76 5.27 -13.47
CA PHE A 93 8.51 5.16 -14.72
C PHE A 93 8.03 6.16 -15.77
N GLY A 94 6.71 6.28 -15.95
CA GLY A 94 6.11 7.28 -16.82
C GLY A 94 6.51 8.70 -16.41
N GLN A 95 6.48 9.01 -15.12
CA GLN A 95 6.95 10.30 -14.62
C GLN A 95 8.44 10.52 -14.87
N PHE A 96 9.27 9.50 -14.64
CA PHE A 96 10.72 9.54 -14.88
C PHE A 96 11.07 9.83 -16.34
N LEU A 97 10.41 9.18 -17.29
CA LEU A 97 10.67 9.38 -18.72
C LEU A 97 10.00 10.63 -19.28
N LEU A 98 8.73 10.89 -18.94
CA LEU A 98 7.92 11.89 -19.61
C LEU A 98 8.01 13.26 -18.94
N HIS A 99 8.01 13.31 -17.60
CA HIS A 99 8.03 14.56 -16.86
C HIS A 99 9.45 15.06 -16.63
N HIS A 100 10.35 14.18 -16.19
CA HIS A 100 11.75 14.53 -15.97
C HIS A 100 12.63 14.43 -17.23
N LYS A 101 12.05 13.98 -18.36
CA LYS A 101 12.73 13.85 -19.66
C LYS A 101 14.04 13.06 -19.58
N VAL A 102 14.11 12.08 -18.68
CA VAL A 102 15.33 11.30 -18.48
C VAL A 102 15.51 10.34 -19.67
N PRO A 103 16.69 10.30 -20.31
CA PRO A 103 16.94 9.40 -21.42
C PRO A 103 16.77 7.93 -21.00
N ALA A 104 16.08 7.14 -21.83
CA ALA A 104 15.87 5.71 -21.64
C ALA A 104 17.14 4.90 -21.99
N THR A 105 18.25 5.19 -21.31
CA THR A 105 19.52 4.49 -21.43
C THR A 105 19.68 3.45 -20.34
N SER A 106 20.46 2.40 -20.57
CA SER A 106 20.71 1.33 -19.60
C SER A 106 21.23 1.86 -18.25
N HIS A 107 22.01 2.95 -18.27
CA HIS A 107 22.52 3.62 -17.08
C HIS A 107 21.41 4.15 -16.15
N ASN A 108 20.27 4.57 -16.70
CA ASN A 108 19.14 5.09 -15.93
C ASN A 108 18.07 4.01 -15.67
N LEU A 109 17.84 3.14 -16.66
CA LEU A 109 16.80 2.12 -16.60
C LEU A 109 17.13 0.99 -15.62
N ILE A 110 18.40 0.54 -15.57
CA ILE A 110 18.80 -0.58 -14.69
C ILE A 110 18.66 -0.19 -13.21
N PRO A 111 19.19 0.96 -12.73
CA PRO A 111 19.00 1.37 -11.34
C PRO A 111 17.53 1.60 -10.99
N PHE A 112 16.75 2.21 -11.90
CA PHE A 112 15.32 2.41 -11.70
C PHE A 112 14.58 1.07 -11.54
N ALA A 113 14.84 0.11 -12.44
CA ALA A 113 14.21 -1.21 -12.39
C ALA A 113 14.63 -1.98 -11.13
N GLY A 114 15.91 -1.91 -10.75
CA GLY A 114 16.43 -2.53 -9.53
C GLY A 114 15.77 -1.96 -8.27
N PHE A 115 15.67 -0.63 -8.17
CA PHE A 115 14.99 0.03 -7.06
C PHE A 115 13.50 -0.29 -7.02
N SER A 116 12.82 -0.26 -8.17
CA SER A 116 11.40 -0.59 -8.29
C SER A 116 11.13 -2.04 -7.87
N LEU A 117 11.97 -2.98 -8.29
CA LEU A 117 11.87 -4.38 -7.90
C LEU A 117 12.04 -4.56 -6.38
N LEU A 118 13.05 -3.92 -5.79
CA LEU A 118 13.27 -3.96 -4.34
C LEU A 118 12.06 -3.41 -3.58
N MET A 119 11.46 -2.32 -4.05
CA MET A 119 10.26 -1.75 -3.46
C MET A 119 9.07 -2.70 -3.53
N VAL A 120 8.84 -3.35 -4.69
CA VAL A 120 7.77 -4.35 -4.84
C VAL A 120 8.02 -5.54 -3.91
N VAL A 121 9.24 -6.06 -3.85
CA VAL A 121 9.59 -7.17 -2.94
C VAL A 121 9.37 -6.78 -1.48
N ALA A 122 9.78 -5.59 -1.07
CA ALA A 122 9.55 -5.09 0.29
C ALA A 122 8.05 -5.03 0.63
N GLN A 123 7.22 -4.55 -0.30
CA GLN A 123 5.77 -4.54 -0.12
C GLN A 123 5.18 -5.96 -0.01
N LEU A 124 5.65 -6.91 -0.82
CA LEU A 124 5.22 -8.30 -0.75
C LEU A 124 5.58 -8.94 0.59
N VAL A 125 6.80 -8.70 1.10
CA VAL A 125 7.24 -9.20 2.41
C VAL A 125 6.37 -8.63 3.54
N LEU A 126 6.07 -7.32 3.50
CA LEU A 126 5.21 -6.68 4.50
C LEU A 126 3.74 -7.11 4.39
N ALA A 127 3.27 -7.47 3.20
CA ALA A 127 1.90 -7.92 2.98
C ALA A 127 1.59 -9.25 3.69
N ILE A 128 2.58 -10.13 3.88
CA ILE A 128 2.38 -11.43 4.55
C ILE A 128 1.92 -11.26 6.01
N PRO A 129 2.69 -10.63 6.92
CA PRO A 129 2.28 -10.46 8.31
C PRO A 129 1.03 -9.57 8.43
N ALA A 130 0.88 -8.54 7.59
CA ALA A 130 -0.31 -7.69 7.57
C ALA A 130 -1.58 -8.50 7.26
N SER A 131 -1.53 -9.38 6.26
CA SER A 131 -2.65 -10.23 5.87
C SER A 131 -3.04 -11.22 6.97
N ILE A 132 -2.05 -11.78 7.68
CA ILE A 132 -2.28 -12.69 8.81
C ILE A 132 -2.98 -11.96 9.96
N ILE A 133 -2.48 -10.79 10.36
CA ILE A 133 -3.06 -10.01 11.46
C ILE A 133 -4.48 -9.56 11.12
N LEU A 134 -4.70 -9.00 9.92
CA LEU A 134 -6.02 -8.54 9.48
C LEU A 134 -7.04 -9.68 9.46
N GLN A 135 -6.61 -10.86 9.01
CA GLN A 135 -7.47 -12.02 9.02
C GLN A 135 -7.77 -12.51 10.44
N GLN A 136 -6.80 -12.52 11.35
CA GLN A 136 -7.03 -12.90 12.74
C GLN A 136 -8.05 -11.97 13.42
N ILE A 137 -7.96 -10.65 13.16
CA ILE A 137 -8.93 -9.67 13.65
C ILE A 137 -10.33 -9.95 13.06
N ALA A 138 -10.39 -10.29 11.77
CA ALA A 138 -11.66 -10.61 11.10
C ALA A 138 -12.30 -11.91 11.63
N LEU A 139 -11.49 -12.94 11.93
CA LEU A 139 -11.97 -14.25 12.39
C LEU A 139 -12.37 -14.27 13.87
N LYS A 140 -11.68 -13.55 14.75
CA LYS A 140 -11.99 -13.48 16.19
C LYS A 140 -13.34 -12.83 16.50
N ARG A 141 -13.99 -12.20 15.52
CA ARG A 141 -15.20 -11.38 15.70
C ARG A 141 -16.44 -11.93 15.01
N SER A 142 -16.39 -13.13 14.44
CA SER A 142 -17.62 -13.83 14.03
C SER A 142 -18.39 -14.24 15.30
N PRO A 143 -19.66 -13.82 15.48
CA PRO A 143 -20.47 -14.32 16.59
C PRO A 143 -20.58 -15.85 16.47
N PRO A 144 -20.69 -16.59 17.58
CA PRO A 144 -21.06 -18.00 17.49
C PRO A 144 -22.44 -18.09 16.81
N ASP A 145 -22.59 -19.02 15.87
CA ASP A 145 -23.85 -19.31 15.13
C ASP A 145 -24.98 -19.87 16.06
N THR A 146 -24.97 -19.54 17.35
CA THR A 146 -25.84 -20.10 18.37
C THR A 146 -26.61 -19.00 19.09
N ALA A 147 -27.67 -18.48 18.47
CA ALA A 147 -28.80 -17.87 19.18
C ALA A 147 -30.04 -17.73 18.25
N VAL A 148 -30.45 -18.81 17.60
CA VAL A 148 -31.88 -18.98 17.26
C VAL A 148 -32.28 -20.31 17.89
N PRO A 149 -32.97 -20.31 19.05
CA PRO A 149 -33.70 -21.50 19.44
C PRO A 149 -34.82 -21.69 18.42
N HIS A 150 -34.74 -22.76 17.64
CA HIS A 150 -35.92 -23.28 16.97
C HIS A 150 -36.86 -23.76 18.08
N ALA A 151 -37.86 -22.94 18.38
CA ALA A 151 -39.06 -23.32 19.11
C ALA A 151 -40.12 -23.82 18.13
#